data_AF-A0A3N4JAN0-F1
#
_entry.id   AF-A0A3N4JAN0-F1
#
_cell.length_a   1.000
_cell.length_b   1.000
_cell.length_c   1.000
_cell.angle_alpha   90.00
_cell.angle_beta   90.00
_cell.angle_gamma   90.00
#
_symmetry.space_group_name_H-M   'P 1'
#
loop_
_entity.id
_entity.type
_entity.pdbx_description
1 polymer ?
#
loop_
_entity_poly.entity_id
_entity_poly.type
_entity_poly.pdbx_seq_one_letter_code
_entity_poly.pdbx_strand_id
1 'polypeptide(L)'
;AYSATLERIKRQKGDKPRLAMAVLMWISLAERPLHVNELRHALSIKTGVLPLTSLDPGSIPSVQTLLGCCHGLVTVGNETSTIQLIHSTLQEYLHASGTPTAFENPHASIAEVCLNHLSMQSVKELSPNLTRAPEGLAFLEYASCYWGGHM
;
A
#
# COMPACT_ATOMS: atom_id res chain seq x y z
N ALA A 1 -16.26 13.23 12.20
CA ALA A 1 -15.65 12.07 12.88
C ALA A 1 -14.36 11.60 12.18
N TYR A 2 -14.38 11.37 10.87
CA TYR A 2 -13.20 10.94 10.11
C TYR A 2 -12.05 11.96 10.13
N SER A 3 -12.35 13.25 9.91
CA SER A 3 -11.36 14.35 10.02
C SER A 3 -10.57 14.33 11.34
N ALA A 4 -11.27 14.22 12.47
CA ALA A 4 -10.64 14.15 13.79
C ALA A 4 -9.72 12.93 13.95
N THR A 5 -10.08 11.78 13.36
CA THR A 5 -9.24 10.58 13.39
C THR A 5 -8.02 10.73 12.49
N LEU A 6 -8.17 11.30 11.30
CA LEU A 6 -7.04 11.64 10.41
C LEU A 6 -6.07 12.63 11.07
N GLU A 7 -6.58 13.65 11.76
CA GLU A 7 -5.73 14.58 12.52
C GLU A 7 -4.98 13.87 13.66
N ARG A 8 -5.63 12.91 14.31
CA ARG A 8 -4.98 12.05 15.32
C ARG A 8 -3.89 11.17 14.71
N ILE A 9 -4.11 10.68 13.48
CA ILE A 9 -3.12 9.90 12.73
C ILE A 9 -1.89 10.76 12.40
N LYS A 10 -2.10 12.00 11.92
CA LYS A 10 -1.03 12.95 11.58
C LYS A 10 -0.17 13.35 12.77
N ARG A 11 -0.73 13.32 13.99
CA ARG A 11 -0.02 13.68 15.24
C ARG A 11 0.78 12.53 15.88
N GLN A 12 0.80 11.34 15.26
CA GLN A 12 1.62 10.24 15.75
C GLN A 12 3.12 10.55 15.65
N LYS A 13 3.94 9.90 16.49
CA LYS A 13 5.39 10.05 16.49
C LYS A 13 6.07 9.18 15.42
N GLY A 14 7.21 9.65 14.92
CA GLY A 14 8.05 8.93 13.96
C GLY A 14 7.36 8.73 12.61
N ASP A 15 7.58 7.58 11.99
CA ASP A 15 7.10 7.27 10.64
C ASP A 15 5.63 6.82 10.57
N LYS A 16 4.95 6.69 11.72
CA LYS A 16 3.56 6.21 11.80
C LYS A 16 2.56 7.05 11.00
N PRO A 17 2.62 8.41 11.00
CA PRO A 17 1.75 9.21 10.14
C PRO A 17 1.94 8.85 8.66
N ARG A 18 3.19 8.81 8.19
CA ARG A 18 3.52 8.49 6.80
C ARG A 18 3.00 7.10 6.41
N LEU A 19 3.24 6.11 7.26
CA LEU A 19 2.77 4.74 7.05
C LEU A 19 1.24 4.66 6.99
N ALA A 20 0.53 5.28 7.94
CA ALA A 20 -0.92 5.26 8.00
C ALA A 20 -1.55 5.94 6.78
N MET A 21 -1.00 7.08 6.35
CA MET A 21 -1.46 7.76 5.14
C MET A 21 -1.22 6.88 3.91
N ALA A 22 -0.04 6.25 3.78
CA ALA A 22 0.20 5.32 2.68
C ALA A 22 -0.78 4.15 2.67
N VAL A 23 -1.11 3.56 3.82
CA VAL A 23 -2.13 2.51 3.94
C VAL A 23 -3.49 2.99 3.46
N LEU A 24 -3.94 4.15 3.92
CA LEU A 24 -5.24 4.72 3.51
C LEU A 24 -5.28 5.02 2.01
N MET A 25 -4.18 5.50 1.44
CA MET A 25 -4.05 5.75 0.00
C MET A 25 -4.25 4.46 -0.79
N TRP A 26 -3.46 3.43 -0.46
CA TRP A 26 -3.50 2.14 -1.16
C TRP A 26 -4.88 1.49 -1.09
N ILE A 27 -5.52 1.48 0.08
CA ILE A 27 -6.85 0.86 0.21
C ILE A 27 -7.90 1.64 -0.57
N SER A 28 -7.79 2.97 -0.62
CA SER A 28 -8.82 3.82 -1.23
C SER A 28 -8.73 3.90 -2.75
N LEU A 29 -7.53 3.68 -3.30
CA LEU A 29 -7.23 3.93 -4.71
C LEU A 29 -6.78 2.68 -5.47
N ALA A 30 -6.58 1.54 -4.81
CA ALA A 30 -6.25 0.31 -5.52
C ALA A 30 -7.40 -0.14 -6.43
N GLU A 31 -7.04 -0.68 -7.60
CA GLU A 31 -7.98 -1.18 -8.62
C GLU A 31 -8.78 -2.40 -8.14
N ARG A 32 -8.24 -3.11 -7.14
CA ARG A 32 -8.92 -4.19 -6.43
C ARG A 32 -8.51 -4.20 -4.96
N PRO A 33 -9.31 -4.83 -4.07
CA PRO A 33 -8.88 -5.08 -2.71
C PRO A 33 -7.52 -5.79 -2.67
N LEU A 34 -6.62 -5.27 -1.84
CA LEU A 34 -5.29 -5.83 -1.65
C LEU A 34 -5.30 -6.85 -0.51
N HIS A 35 -4.62 -7.97 -0.71
CA HIS A 35 -4.27 -8.86 0.39
C HIS A 35 -3.29 -8.16 1.34
N VAL A 36 -3.35 -8.52 2.62
CA VAL A 36 -2.48 -7.92 3.64
C VAL A 36 -1.00 -8.03 3.26
N ASN A 37 -0.57 -9.17 2.70
CA ASN A 37 0.83 -9.36 2.30
C ASN A 37 1.21 -8.53 1.05
N GLU A 38 0.28 -8.31 0.13
CA GLU A 38 0.50 -7.44 -1.03
C GLU A 38 0.78 -6.01 -0.58
N LEU A 39 -0.08 -5.46 0.29
CA LEU A 39 0.09 -4.11 0.79
C LEU A 39 1.38 -3.97 1.62
N ARG A 40 1.68 -4.96 2.46
CA ARG A 40 2.91 -4.95 3.27
C ARG A 40 4.16 -4.92 2.40
N HIS A 41 4.18 -5.69 1.32
CA HIS A 41 5.27 -5.64 0.36
C HIS A 41 5.31 -4.30 -0.37
N ALA A 42 4.17 -3.81 -0.86
CA ALA A 42 4.07 -2.51 -1.52
C ALA A 42 4.69 -1.38 -0.68
N LEU A 43 4.36 -1.33 0.62
CA LEU A 43 4.82 -0.33 1.57
C LEU A 43 6.31 -0.43 1.94
N SER A 44 6.95 -1.56 1.66
CA SER A 44 8.38 -1.79 1.92
C SER A 44 9.29 -1.45 0.73
N ILE A 45 8.70 -1.22 -0.45
CA ILE A 45 9.46 -0.81 -1.64
C ILE A 45 9.90 0.65 -1.46
N LYS A 46 11.20 0.88 -1.54
CA LYS A 46 11.77 2.23 -1.50
C LYS A 46 11.63 2.88 -2.88
N THR A 47 11.07 4.07 -2.91
CA THR A 47 11.05 4.96 -4.07
C THR A 47 12.27 5.89 -4.04
N GLY A 48 12.77 6.31 -5.21
CA GLY A 48 13.86 7.28 -5.32
C GLY A 48 15.29 6.83 -4.93
N VAL A 49 15.53 5.55 -4.63
CA VAL A 49 16.88 5.01 -4.32
C VAL A 49 17.30 3.97 -5.36
N LEU A 50 18.42 4.22 -6.04
CA LEU A 50 19.04 3.29 -7.00
C LEU A 50 20.40 2.80 -6.48
N PRO A 51 20.77 1.52 -6.68
CA PRO A 51 19.98 0.48 -7.34
C PRO A 51 18.82 -0.02 -6.46
N LEU A 52 17.73 -0.47 -7.10
CA LEU A 52 16.61 -1.17 -6.46
C LEU A 52 17.04 -2.58 -6.01
N THR A 53 18.03 -2.64 -5.12
CA THR A 53 18.59 -3.89 -4.57
C THR A 53 17.71 -4.38 -3.43
N SER A 54 16.79 -5.29 -3.77
CA SER A 54 15.98 -6.11 -2.85
C SER A 54 15.10 -5.35 -1.84
N LEU A 55 13.96 -5.94 -1.48
CA LEU A 55 13.20 -5.51 -0.31
C LEU A 55 14.11 -5.65 0.92
N ASP A 56 14.24 -4.61 1.73
CA ASP A 56 14.81 -4.76 3.08
C ASP A 56 13.75 -5.48 3.93
N PRO A 57 13.93 -6.75 4.33
CA PRO A 57 12.90 -7.49 5.07
C PRO A 57 12.59 -6.83 6.42
N GLY A 58 13.52 -6.06 6.98
CA GLY A 58 13.33 -5.28 8.21
C GLY A 58 12.44 -4.04 8.01
N SER A 59 12.16 -3.66 6.76
CA SER A 59 11.28 -2.54 6.41
C SER A 59 9.82 -2.94 6.21
N ILE A 60 9.50 -4.25 6.17
CA ILE A 60 8.12 -4.72 5.99
C ILE A 60 7.32 -4.49 7.28
N PRO A 61 6.31 -3.60 7.28
CA PRO A 61 5.52 -3.33 8.47
C PRO A 61 4.71 -4.56 8.88
N SER A 62 4.54 -4.79 10.18
CA SER A 62 3.67 -5.86 10.68
C SER A 62 2.18 -5.51 10.48
N VAL A 63 1.30 -6.51 10.41
CA VAL A 63 -0.16 -6.28 10.33
C VAL A 63 -0.65 -5.42 11.49
N GLN A 64 -0.18 -5.70 12.71
CA GLN A 64 -0.52 -4.92 13.90
C GLN A 64 -0.05 -3.47 13.78
N THR A 65 1.10 -3.23 13.17
CA THR A 65 1.61 -1.88 12.89
C THR A 65 0.67 -1.15 11.92
N LEU A 66 0.26 -1.79 10.82
CA LEU A 66 -0.65 -1.20 9.83
C LEU A 66 -2.00 -0.83 10.46
N LEU A 67 -2.60 -1.74 11.24
CA LEU A 67 -3.88 -1.48 11.89
C LEU A 67 -3.75 -0.44 13.01
N GLY A 68 -2.68 -0.54 13.79
CA GLY A 68 -2.42 0.36 14.92
C GLY A 68 -2.19 1.80 14.49
N CYS A 69 -1.43 2.04 13.41
CA CYS A 69 -1.18 3.40 12.94
C CYS A 69 -2.41 4.05 12.30
N CYS A 70 -3.36 3.26 11.80
CA CYS A 70 -4.60 3.75 11.19
C CYS A 70 -5.73 4.02 12.20
N HIS A 71 -5.49 3.84 13.51
CA HIS A 71 -6.42 4.24 14.57
C HIS A 71 -7.87 3.70 14.40
N GLY A 72 -8.01 2.48 13.85
CA GLY A 72 -9.31 1.83 13.64
C GLY A 72 -10.05 2.24 12.37
N LEU A 73 -9.43 3.00 11.48
CA LEU A 73 -9.99 3.29 10.15
C LEU A 73 -9.89 2.11 9.17
N VAL A 74 -9.08 1.11 9.52
CA VAL A 74 -8.72 -0.02 8.66
C VAL A 74 -8.94 -1.32 9.42
N THR A 75 -9.39 -2.34 8.71
CA THR A 75 -9.59 -3.70 9.23
C THR A 75 -9.08 -4.74 8.21
N VAL A 76 -8.94 -5.99 8.65
CA VAL A 76 -8.64 -7.14 7.78
C VAL A 76 -9.91 -7.99 7.66
N GLY A 77 -10.29 -8.33 6.43
CA GLY A 77 -11.39 -9.25 6.17
C GLY A 77 -11.04 -10.67 6.63
N ASN A 78 -11.87 -11.25 7.49
CA ASN A 78 -11.63 -12.58 8.07
C ASN A 78 -11.59 -13.70 7.02
N GLU A 79 -12.37 -13.58 5.93
CA GLU A 79 -12.49 -14.63 4.92
C GLU A 79 -11.49 -14.48 3.78
N THR A 80 -11.19 -13.24 3.40
CA THR A 80 -10.41 -12.90 2.20
C THR A 80 -8.96 -12.55 2.51
N SER A 81 -8.61 -12.30 3.78
CA SER A 81 -7.31 -11.74 4.18
C SER A 81 -6.96 -10.45 3.43
N THR A 82 -7.98 -9.69 3.01
CA THR A 82 -7.82 -8.39 2.36
C THR A 82 -7.90 -7.27 3.38
N ILE A 83 -7.11 -6.22 3.15
CA ILE A 83 -7.13 -5.03 3.98
C ILE A 83 -8.11 -4.01 3.40
N GLN A 84 -9.00 -3.49 4.25
CA GLN A 84 -10.12 -2.65 3.82
C GLN A 84 -10.42 -1.55 4.83
N LEU A 85 -11.09 -0.50 4.37
CA LEU A 85 -11.61 0.55 5.25
C LEU A 85 -12.72 -0.03 6.13
N ILE A 86 -12.83 0.44 7.37
CA ILE A 86 -13.84 -0.04 8.31
C ILE A 86 -15.28 0.27 7.86
N HIS A 87 -15.45 1.27 7.00
CA HIS A 87 -16.75 1.69 6.49
C HIS A 87 -16.64 2.20 5.06
N SER A 88 -17.61 1.88 4.20
CA SER A 88 -17.61 2.31 2.79
C SER A 88 -17.66 3.83 2.63
N THR A 89 -18.40 4.54 3.50
CA THR A 89 -18.47 6.01 3.47
C THR A 89 -17.14 6.69 3.83
N LEU A 90 -16.18 5.97 4.41
CA LEU A 90 -14.82 6.50 4.58
C LEU A 90 -14.11 6.64 3.24
N GLN A 91 -14.39 5.75 2.27
CA GLN A 91 -13.85 5.87 0.91
C GLN A 91 -14.38 7.14 0.26
N GLU A 92 -15.70 7.36 0.28
CA GLU A 92 -16.32 8.59 -0.22
C GLU A 92 -15.72 9.84 0.43
N TYR A 93 -15.51 9.80 1.74
CA TYR A 93 -14.89 10.89 2.48
C TYR A 93 -13.43 11.15 2.04
N LEU A 94 -12.65 10.11 1.73
CA LEU A 94 -11.27 10.25 1.26
C LEU A 94 -11.20 10.74 -0.21
N HIS A 95 -12.23 10.49 -1.00
CA HIS A 95 -12.33 10.89 -2.41
C HIS A 95 -12.96 12.28 -2.63
N ALA A 96 -13.60 12.87 -1.61
CA ALA A 96 -14.27 14.16 -1.74
C ALA A 96 -13.28 15.32 -2.05
N SER A 97 -13.61 16.18 -3.02
CA SER A 97 -12.75 17.29 -3.49
C SER A 97 -12.45 18.41 -2.46
N GLY A 98 -12.85 18.26 -1.20
CA GLY A 98 -12.58 19.20 -0.11
C GLY A 98 -11.83 18.60 1.08
N THR A 99 -11.61 17.29 1.09
CA THR A 99 -10.61 16.68 1.97
C THR A 99 -9.26 17.09 1.39
N PRO A 100 -8.40 17.82 2.13
CA PRO A 100 -7.10 18.23 1.61
C PRO A 100 -6.45 16.96 1.10
N THR A 101 -6.24 16.86 -0.22
CA THR A 101 -5.78 15.66 -0.92
C THR A 101 -4.71 15.05 -0.06
N ALA A 102 -5.05 13.99 0.67
CA ALA A 102 -4.21 13.57 1.78
C ALA A 102 -2.90 12.94 1.27
N PHE A 103 -2.83 12.83 -0.05
CA PHE A 103 -1.81 12.22 -0.87
C PHE A 103 -1.49 13.22 -1.99
N GLU A 104 -0.21 13.56 -2.12
CA GLU A 104 0.30 14.30 -3.26
C GLU A 104 0.52 13.30 -4.41
N ASN A 105 -0.12 13.54 -5.56
CA ASN A 105 -0.03 12.68 -6.76
C ASN A 105 -0.18 11.17 -6.45
N PRO A 106 -1.31 10.72 -5.89
CA PRO A 106 -1.41 9.36 -5.35
C PRO A 106 -1.31 8.26 -6.41
N HIS A 107 -1.92 8.45 -7.58
CA HIS A 107 -1.83 7.48 -8.68
C HIS A 107 -0.38 7.35 -9.17
N ALA A 108 0.32 8.48 -9.37
CA ALA A 108 1.74 8.46 -9.72
C ALA A 108 2.60 7.76 -8.66
N SER A 109 2.32 7.96 -7.38
CA SER A 109 3.01 7.29 -6.27
C SER A 109 2.79 5.77 -6.30
N ILE A 110 1.56 5.32 -6.56
CA ILE A 110 1.23 3.89 -6.72
C ILE A 110 1.95 3.31 -7.94
N ALA A 111 1.87 3.98 -9.09
CA ALA A 111 2.53 3.56 -10.31
C ALA A 111 4.05 3.44 -10.12
N GLU A 112 4.68 4.40 -9.44
CA GLU A 112 6.11 4.36 -9.13
C GLU A 112 6.48 3.13 -8.30
N VAL A 113 5.71 2.80 -7.25
CA VAL A 113 5.95 1.60 -6.44
C VAL A 113 5.81 0.33 -7.29
N CYS A 114 4.78 0.24 -8.13
CA CYS A 114 4.60 -0.90 -9.04
C CYS A 114 5.79 -1.06 -10.00
N LEU A 115 6.21 0.03 -10.65
CA LEU A 115 7.30 0.03 -11.61
C LEU A 115 8.65 -0.29 -10.95
N ASN A 116 8.89 0.23 -9.74
CA ASN A 116 10.06 -0.09 -8.95
C ASN A 116 10.11 -1.57 -8.60
N HIS A 117 8.98 -2.15 -8.17
CA HIS A 117 8.88 -3.59 -7.93
C HIS A 117 9.22 -4.40 -9.18
N LEU A 118 8.60 -4.09 -10.31
CA LEU A 118 8.81 -4.78 -11.58
C LEU A 118 10.26 -4.64 -12.10
N SER A 119 10.94 -3.57 -11.70
CA SER A 119 12.32 -3.28 -12.08
C SER A 119 13.37 -3.97 -11.21
N MET A 120 12.97 -4.60 -10.10
CA MET A 120 13.88 -5.32 -9.19
C MET A 120 14.53 -6.51 -9.89
N GLN A 121 15.81 -6.74 -9.61
CA GLN A 121 16.57 -7.83 -10.22
C GLN A 121 15.94 -9.21 -9.92
N SER A 122 15.46 -9.41 -8.69
CA SER A 122 14.74 -10.62 -8.27
C SER A 122 13.46 -10.87 -9.08
N VAL A 123 12.85 -9.84 -9.65
CA VAL A 123 11.69 -9.97 -10.54
C VAL A 123 12.15 -10.24 -11.98
N LYS A 124 13.19 -9.56 -12.45
CA LYS A 124 13.75 -9.78 -13.79
C LYS A 124 14.32 -11.17 -14.00
N GLU A 125 14.81 -11.80 -12.93
CA GLU A 125 15.36 -13.16 -12.93
C GLU A 125 14.29 -14.26 -12.79
N LEU A 126 13.01 -13.89 -12.67
CA LEU A 126 11.92 -14.87 -12.60
C LEU A 126 11.85 -15.71 -13.88
N SER A 127 11.70 -17.02 -13.71
CA SER A 127 11.38 -17.89 -14.82
C SER A 127 10.00 -17.55 -15.38
N PRO A 128 9.82 -17.49 -16.71
CA PRO A 128 8.51 -17.27 -17.33
C PRO A 128 7.52 -18.41 -17.06
N ASN A 129 8.00 -19.57 -16.59
CA ASN A 129 7.19 -20.76 -16.30
C ASN A 129 6.72 -20.83 -14.84
N LEU A 130 6.74 -19.72 -14.12
CA LEU A 130 6.32 -19.73 -12.72
C LEU A 130 4.82 -19.98 -12.57
N THR A 131 4.45 -21.04 -11.85
CA THR A 131 3.04 -21.39 -11.60
C THR A 131 2.46 -20.69 -10.37
N ARG A 132 3.31 -20.13 -9.50
CA ARG A 132 2.92 -19.36 -8.31
C ARG A 132 4.00 -18.35 -7.96
N ALA A 133 3.61 -17.13 -7.56
CA ALA A 133 4.56 -16.12 -7.09
C ALA A 133 5.40 -16.65 -5.89
N PRO A 134 6.74 -16.47 -5.88
CA PRO A 134 7.59 -16.88 -4.77
C PRO A 134 7.26 -16.12 -3.50
N GLU A 135 7.60 -16.69 -2.34
CA GLU A 135 7.59 -15.96 -1.07
C GLU A 135 8.50 -14.72 -1.21
N GLY A 136 7.95 -13.53 -0.94
CA GLY A 136 8.63 -12.25 -1.21
C GLY A 136 8.06 -11.46 -2.40
N LEU A 137 7.26 -12.08 -3.25
CA LEU A 137 6.69 -11.46 -4.47
C LEU A 137 5.16 -11.40 -4.45
N ALA A 138 4.55 -11.36 -3.26
CA ALA A 138 3.10 -11.26 -3.10
C ALA A 138 2.50 -10.10 -3.93
N PHE A 139 3.20 -8.98 -4.00
CA PHE A 139 2.78 -7.79 -4.74
C PHE A 139 2.98 -7.87 -6.26
N LEU A 140 3.67 -8.90 -6.78
CA LEU A 140 4.02 -9.01 -8.20
C LEU A 140 2.79 -9.00 -9.10
N GLU A 141 1.78 -9.79 -8.77
CA GLU A 141 0.57 -9.91 -9.58
C GLU A 141 -0.13 -8.55 -9.69
N TYR A 142 -0.38 -7.90 -8.54
CA TYR A 142 -0.98 -6.57 -8.53
C TYR A 142 -0.15 -5.58 -9.35
N ALA A 143 1.15 -5.50 -9.09
CA ALA A 143 2.05 -4.58 -9.78
C ALA A 143 2.03 -4.81 -11.29
N SER A 144 2.01 -6.07 -11.75
CA SER A 144 2.06 -6.42 -13.17
C SER A 144 0.76 -6.11 -13.92
N CYS A 145 -0.39 -6.27 -13.27
CA CYS A 145 -1.70 -6.11 -13.91
C CYS A 145 -2.26 -4.69 -13.85
N TYR A 146 -1.92 -3.92 -12.81
CA TYR A 146 -2.66 -2.68 -12.50
C TYR A 146 -1.83 -1.39 -12.56
N TRP A 147 -0.51 -1.46 -12.70
CA TRP A 147 0.34 -0.24 -12.74
C TRP A 147 -0.10 0.77 -13.80
N GLY A 148 -0.53 0.30 -14.98
CA GLY A 148 -0.98 1.17 -16.08
C GLY A 148 -2.30 1.90 -15.82
N GLY A 149 -3.15 1.40 -14.92
CA GLY A 149 -4.37 2.11 -14.48
C GLY A 149 -4.08 3.31 -13.57
N HIS A 150 -2.86 3.39 -13.03
CA HIS A 150 -2.42 4.47 -12.15
C HIS A 150 -1.53 5.51 -12.87
N MET A 151 -1.40 5.45 -14.20
CA MET A 151 -0.66 6.43 -15.01
C MET A 151 -1.53 7.55 -15.59
#